data_AF-Q0RXT6-F1
#
_entry.id   AF-Q0RXT6-F1
#
_cell.length_a   1.000
_cell.length_b   1.000
_cell.length_c   1.000
_cell.angle_alpha   90.00
_cell.angle_beta   90.00
_cell.angle_gamma   90.00
#
_symmetry.space_group_name_H-M   'P 1'
#
loop_
_entity.id
_entity.type
_entity.pdbx_description
1 polymer ?
#
loop_
_entity_poly.entity_id
_entity_poly.type
_entity_poly.pdbx_seq_one_letter_code
_entity_poly.pdbx_strand_id
1 'polypeptide(L)'
;MRYTYKGLAEALRSERPVDLPISLDLNRTDDAVVWLSAVRVYSFGMMFTIDARCKHPDLSLHLGSFDGRPQFTHFSAPLLLGLGFADGTSVTTARKARNKLLDLRSADGRRGSVRGEYLLVPVPPAGPIEVATTWPQLGMSEQIVTLDGKLISSTAATVTQLWEPEPQAGPEPTVDAEGTTHRPQYRQGDWFSLRLD
;
A
#
# COMPACT_ATOMS: atom_id res chain seq x y z
N MET A 1 0.77 7.74 -15.77
CA MET A 1 -0.33 7.92 -14.79
C MET A 1 -1.57 8.30 -15.57
N ARG A 2 -2.71 7.63 -15.36
CA ARG A 2 -3.89 7.79 -16.23
C ARG A 2 -4.70 9.05 -15.94
N TYR A 3 -4.79 9.40 -14.67
CA TYR A 3 -5.50 10.56 -14.16
C TYR A 3 -4.54 11.49 -13.43
N THR A 4 -4.86 12.78 -13.35
CA THR A 4 -4.10 13.79 -12.62
C THR A 4 -4.85 14.13 -11.33
N TYR A 5 -4.15 14.09 -10.20
CA TYR A 5 -4.69 14.39 -8.87
C TYR A 5 -3.78 15.40 -8.15
N LYS A 6 -4.36 16.24 -7.28
CA LYS A 6 -3.63 17.19 -6.43
C LYS A 6 -2.73 16.50 -5.40
N GLY A 7 -3.00 15.22 -5.09
CA GLY A 7 -2.13 14.39 -4.25
C GLY A 7 -2.70 12.99 -4.00
N LEU A 8 -1.91 12.15 -3.31
CA LEU A 8 -2.26 10.75 -3.03
C LEU A 8 -3.59 10.56 -2.29
N ALA A 9 -3.96 11.48 -1.39
CA ALA A 9 -5.22 11.42 -0.66
C ALA A 9 -6.45 11.66 -1.56
N GLU A 10 -6.31 12.48 -2.61
CA GLU A 10 -7.35 12.60 -3.64
C GLU A 10 -7.37 11.35 -4.54
N ALA A 11 -6.21 10.87 -4.97
CA ALA A 11 -6.10 9.69 -5.82
C ALA A 11 -6.77 8.44 -5.18
N LEU A 12 -6.49 8.19 -3.90
CA LEU A 12 -7.05 7.05 -3.15
C LEU A 12 -8.58 7.14 -2.94
N ARG A 13 -9.16 8.34 -2.86
CA ARG A 13 -10.63 8.52 -2.68
C ARG A 13 -11.39 8.61 -4.01
N SER A 14 -10.68 8.85 -5.12
CA SER A 14 -11.25 9.12 -6.44
C SER A 14 -11.08 7.97 -7.44
N GLU A 15 -10.46 6.86 -7.05
CA GLU A 15 -10.40 5.63 -7.82
C GLU A 15 -11.07 4.47 -7.06
N ARG A 16 -11.80 3.61 -7.79
CA ARG A 16 -12.15 2.28 -7.31
C ARG A 16 -11.05 1.32 -7.75
N PRO A 17 -10.18 0.83 -6.84
CA PRO A 17 -9.14 -0.10 -7.22
C PRO A 17 -9.73 -1.42 -7.73
N VAL A 18 -8.92 -2.18 -8.46
CA VAL A 18 -9.24 -3.56 -8.84
C VAL A 18 -8.45 -4.50 -7.93
N ASP A 19 -9.15 -5.32 -7.17
CA ASP A 19 -8.55 -6.39 -6.37
C ASP A 19 -8.13 -7.55 -7.29
N LEU A 20 -6.88 -7.98 -7.17
CA LEU A 20 -6.36 -9.18 -7.84
C LEU A 20 -6.31 -10.35 -6.84
N PRO A 21 -6.75 -11.57 -7.22
CA PRO A 21 -6.79 -12.74 -6.34
C PRO A 21 -5.40 -13.38 -6.15
N ILE A 22 -4.42 -12.57 -5.78
CA ILE A 22 -3.01 -12.94 -5.62
C ILE A 22 -2.76 -13.21 -4.13
N SER A 23 -2.32 -14.43 -3.83
CA SER A 23 -1.77 -14.83 -2.54
C SER A 23 -0.54 -15.69 -2.82
N LEU A 24 0.62 -15.28 -2.29
CA LEU A 24 1.91 -15.84 -2.68
C LEU A 24 2.83 -15.99 -1.47
N ASP A 25 3.21 -17.22 -1.13
CA ASP A 25 4.28 -17.50 -0.18
C ASP A 25 5.58 -16.88 -0.72
N LEU A 26 6.19 -15.97 0.05
CA LEU A 26 7.42 -15.28 -0.34
C LEU A 26 8.66 -15.95 0.25
N ASN A 27 8.58 -16.35 1.52
CA ASN A 27 9.69 -16.98 2.23
C ASN A 27 9.19 -17.79 3.42
N ARG A 28 9.91 -18.85 3.76
CA ARG A 28 9.53 -19.82 4.80
C ARG A 28 10.77 -20.46 5.42
N THR A 29 10.77 -20.56 6.74
CA THR A 29 11.61 -21.47 7.51
C THR A 29 10.70 -22.47 8.23
N ASP A 30 11.27 -23.40 9.00
CA ASP A 30 10.43 -24.27 9.84
C ASP A 30 9.58 -23.45 10.83
N ASP A 31 10.09 -22.31 11.32
CA ASP A 31 9.47 -21.56 12.42
C ASP A 31 8.79 -20.24 12.00
N ALA A 32 8.94 -19.80 10.76
CA ALA A 32 8.35 -18.57 10.25
C ALA A 32 7.87 -18.70 8.79
N VAL A 33 6.77 -18.01 8.46
CA VAL A 33 6.27 -17.87 7.08
C VAL A 33 5.90 -16.43 6.78
N VAL A 34 6.24 -15.97 5.58
CA VAL A 34 5.96 -14.64 5.02
C VAL A 34 5.23 -14.82 3.70
N TRP A 35 4.11 -14.12 3.51
CA TRP A 35 3.37 -14.14 2.25
C TRP A 35 2.83 -12.76 1.88
N LEU A 36 2.62 -12.58 0.57
CA LEU A 36 1.98 -11.41 -0.01
C LEU A 36 0.50 -11.72 -0.27
N SER A 37 -0.38 -10.79 0.06
CA SER A 37 -1.83 -10.93 -0.11
C SER A 37 -2.51 -9.58 -0.45
N ALA A 38 -3.80 -9.62 -0.76
CA ALA A 38 -4.67 -8.43 -0.91
C ALA A 38 -4.11 -7.36 -1.86
N VAL A 39 -3.73 -7.77 -3.06
CA VAL A 39 -3.22 -6.87 -4.12
C VAL A 39 -4.37 -6.03 -4.69
N ARG A 40 -4.31 -4.72 -4.46
CA ARG A 40 -5.22 -3.72 -5.03
C ARG A 40 -4.49 -2.87 -6.05
N VAL A 41 -4.96 -2.84 -7.28
CA VAL A 41 -4.35 -2.04 -8.35
C VAL A 41 -5.11 -0.73 -8.54
N TYR A 42 -4.35 0.37 -8.54
CA TYR A 42 -4.78 1.73 -8.85
C TYR A 42 -4.16 2.16 -10.20
N SER A 43 -4.66 3.24 -10.82
CA SER A 43 -4.09 3.74 -12.09
C SER A 43 -2.71 4.40 -11.92
N PHE A 44 -2.36 4.70 -10.67
CA PHE A 44 -1.12 5.38 -10.26
C PHE A 44 -0.14 4.48 -9.48
N GLY A 45 -0.55 3.30 -9.04
CA GLY A 45 0.26 2.41 -8.21
C GLY A 45 -0.42 1.09 -7.88
N MET A 46 0.16 0.33 -6.96
CA MET A 46 -0.49 -0.85 -6.37
C MET A 46 -0.32 -0.84 -4.86
N MET A 47 -1.32 -1.34 -4.15
CA MET A 47 -1.29 -1.54 -2.71
C MET A 47 -1.38 -3.04 -2.42
N PHE A 48 -0.60 -3.55 -1.49
CA PHE A 48 -0.57 -4.98 -1.16
C PHE A 48 -0.27 -5.18 0.32
N THR A 49 -0.68 -6.32 0.86
CA THR A 49 -0.33 -6.69 2.23
C THR A 49 0.85 -7.65 2.23
N ILE A 50 1.80 -7.43 3.15
CA ILE A 50 2.68 -8.49 3.65
C ILE A 50 2.16 -8.94 5.00
N ASP A 51 1.91 -10.24 5.11
CA ASP A 51 1.58 -10.91 6.36
C ASP A 51 2.73 -11.86 6.74
N ALA A 52 2.98 -12.01 8.03
CA ALA A 52 3.91 -13.00 8.55
C ALA A 52 3.45 -13.61 9.87
N ARG A 53 3.83 -14.87 10.08
CA ARG A 53 3.57 -15.64 11.31
C ARG A 53 4.82 -16.40 11.73
N CYS A 54 5.07 -16.45 13.02
CA CYS A 54 6.15 -17.22 13.64
C CYS A 54 5.59 -18.17 14.71
N LYS A 55 6.15 -19.36 14.87
CA LYS A 55 5.78 -20.31 15.93
C LYS A 55 6.08 -19.76 17.33
N HIS A 56 7.18 -19.02 17.47
CA HIS A 56 7.66 -18.52 18.75
C HIS A 56 7.20 -17.06 18.96
N PRO A 57 6.36 -16.79 19.98
CA PRO A 57 5.74 -15.47 20.21
C PRO A 57 6.66 -14.43 20.88
N ASP A 58 7.91 -14.80 21.15
CA ASP A 58 8.82 -14.08 22.04
C ASP A 58 9.58 -12.92 21.35
N LEU A 59 9.58 -12.90 20.01
CA LEU A 59 10.16 -11.81 19.21
C LEU A 59 9.08 -10.82 18.77
N SER A 60 9.39 -9.52 18.81
CA SER A 60 8.55 -8.50 18.18
C SER A 60 8.88 -8.46 16.69
N LEU A 61 7.87 -8.79 15.88
CA LEU A 61 7.97 -8.82 14.43
C LEU A 61 7.63 -7.43 13.88
N HIS A 62 8.50 -6.90 13.00
CA HIS A 62 8.32 -5.59 12.39
C HIS A 62 8.46 -5.68 10.87
N LEU A 63 7.72 -4.83 10.14
CA LEU A 63 7.78 -4.74 8.67
C LEU A 63 8.58 -3.49 8.22
N GLY A 64 9.57 -3.10 9.02
CA GLY A 64 10.32 -1.86 8.88
C GLY A 64 9.89 -0.78 9.87
N SER A 65 10.25 0.47 9.59
CA SER A 65 10.03 1.64 10.44
C SER A 65 9.58 2.85 9.61
N PHE A 66 8.68 3.67 10.16
CA PHE A 66 8.19 4.88 9.52
C PHE A 66 9.32 5.87 9.15
N ASP A 67 10.37 5.96 9.98
CA ASP A 67 11.56 6.83 9.80
C ASP A 67 12.45 6.45 8.60
N GLY A 68 12.21 5.27 8.01
CA GLY A 68 12.85 4.77 6.80
C GLY A 68 14.16 4.02 7.00
N ARG A 69 14.52 3.58 8.21
CA ARG A 69 15.61 2.60 8.41
C ARG A 69 15.13 1.40 9.25
N PRO A 70 15.44 0.15 8.86
CA PRO A 70 15.17 -1.00 9.71
C PRO A 70 16.02 -0.89 10.98
N GLN A 71 15.37 -0.93 12.15
CA GLN A 71 16.03 -0.92 13.44
C GLN A 71 16.16 -2.35 13.97
N PHE A 72 17.38 -2.87 13.94
CA PHE A 72 17.73 -4.18 14.49
C PHE A 72 18.05 -4.04 15.98
N THR A 73 17.31 -4.76 16.83
CA THR A 73 17.59 -4.85 18.28
C THR A 73 17.41 -6.28 18.75
N HIS A 74 17.83 -6.61 19.97
CA HIS A 74 17.61 -7.95 20.55
C HIS A 74 16.12 -8.34 20.69
N PHE A 75 15.19 -7.40 20.52
CA PHE A 75 13.74 -7.62 20.58
C PHE A 75 13.01 -7.28 19.27
N SER A 76 13.69 -6.66 18.30
CA SER A 76 13.15 -6.21 17.02
C SER A 76 13.82 -6.91 15.86
N ALA A 77 13.04 -7.70 15.14
CA ALA A 77 13.41 -8.31 13.88
C ALA A 77 12.59 -7.63 12.75
N PRO A 78 13.16 -6.70 11.96
CA PRO A 78 12.50 -6.15 10.79
C PRO A 78 12.66 -7.06 9.57
N LEU A 79 11.55 -7.42 8.93
CA LEU A 79 11.56 -8.03 7.59
C LEU A 79 12.19 -7.05 6.59
N LEU A 80 13.12 -7.53 5.78
CA LEU A 80 13.61 -6.79 4.62
C LEU A 80 12.84 -7.23 3.38
N LEU A 81 12.33 -6.25 2.65
CA LEU A 81 11.56 -6.41 1.42
C LEU A 81 12.26 -5.64 0.30
N GLY A 82 12.38 -6.27 -0.86
CA GLY A 82 12.84 -5.66 -2.10
C GLY A 82 11.88 -5.99 -3.25
N LEU A 83 11.71 -5.06 -4.18
CA LEU A 83 11.03 -5.30 -5.46
C LEU A 83 11.99 -4.91 -6.57
N GLY A 84 12.33 -5.87 -7.45
CA GLY A 84 13.05 -5.65 -8.71
C GLY A 84 12.07 -5.61 -9.88
N PHE A 85 12.32 -4.74 -10.86
CA PHE A 85 11.44 -4.53 -12.01
C PHE A 85 12.14 -4.83 -13.33
N ALA A 86 11.36 -5.16 -14.36
CA ALA A 86 11.85 -5.54 -15.68
C ALA A 86 12.63 -4.44 -16.44
N ASP A 87 12.56 -3.18 -16.01
CA ASP A 87 13.38 -2.08 -16.53
C ASP A 87 14.74 -1.92 -15.82
N GLY A 88 15.06 -2.83 -14.89
CA GLY A 88 16.27 -2.82 -14.07
C GLY A 88 16.20 -1.89 -12.86
N THR A 89 15.08 -1.18 -12.63
CA THR A 89 14.89 -0.40 -11.41
C THR A 89 14.50 -1.29 -10.23
N SER A 90 14.74 -0.82 -9.01
CA SER A 90 14.38 -1.55 -7.80
C SER A 90 14.09 -0.62 -6.62
N VAL A 91 13.32 -1.13 -5.65
CA VAL A 91 12.96 -0.45 -4.40
C VAL A 91 13.14 -1.41 -3.24
N THR A 92 13.52 -0.92 -2.05
CA THR A 92 13.72 -1.77 -0.88
C THR A 92 13.49 -1.04 0.44
N THR A 93 13.02 -1.77 1.46
CA THR A 93 12.92 -1.31 2.85
C THR A 93 14.26 -1.36 3.60
N ALA A 94 15.28 -2.03 3.05
CA ALA A 94 16.58 -2.23 3.71
C ALA A 94 17.43 -0.94 3.81
N ARG A 95 17.09 0.11 3.05
CA ARG A 95 17.84 1.38 3.02
C ARG A 95 16.87 2.56 2.94
N LYS A 96 17.25 3.69 3.55
CA LYS A 96 16.47 4.93 3.47
C LYS A 96 16.50 5.50 2.04
N ALA A 97 15.39 5.34 1.32
CA ALA A 97 15.19 6.01 0.03
C ALA A 97 14.96 7.52 0.23
N ARG A 98 15.48 8.35 -0.70
CA ARG A 98 15.17 9.80 -0.75
C ARG A 98 13.75 10.04 -1.24
N ASN A 99 13.33 9.27 -2.24
CA ASN A 99 11.96 9.21 -2.74
C ASN A 99 11.41 7.83 -2.37
N LYS A 100 10.48 7.74 -1.42
CA LYS A 100 9.81 6.48 -1.07
C LYS A 100 8.82 6.11 -2.17
N LEU A 101 9.28 5.33 -3.15
CA LEU A 101 8.41 4.68 -4.13
C LEU A 101 7.62 3.52 -3.51
N LEU A 102 8.17 2.89 -2.46
CA LEU A 102 7.52 1.88 -1.62
C LEU A 102 7.35 2.47 -0.21
N ASP A 103 6.11 2.63 0.25
CA ASP A 103 5.78 3.17 1.59
C ASP A 103 4.94 2.19 2.40
N LEU A 104 5.29 2.00 3.67
CA LEU A 104 4.50 1.23 4.63
C LEU A 104 3.36 2.11 5.15
N ARG A 105 2.13 1.83 4.69
CA ARG A 105 0.93 2.61 4.97
C ARG A 105 0.38 2.35 6.37
N SER A 106 0.37 1.08 6.77
CA SER A 106 -0.07 0.62 8.08
C SER A 106 0.69 -0.65 8.47
N ALA A 107 0.82 -0.91 9.77
CA ALA A 107 1.25 -2.20 10.29
C ALA A 107 0.55 -2.47 11.63
N ASP A 108 0.02 -3.70 11.81
CA ASP A 108 -0.39 -4.24 13.11
C ASP A 108 0.55 -5.40 13.47
N GLY A 109 1.13 -5.34 14.67
CA GLY A 109 2.10 -6.31 15.17
C GLY A 109 1.60 -6.92 16.47
N ARG A 110 1.59 -8.24 16.54
CA ARG A 110 1.18 -9.01 17.72
C ARG A 110 2.26 -10.06 18.02
N ARG A 111 2.21 -10.67 19.20
CA ARG A 111 3.10 -11.78 19.54
C ARG A 111 3.01 -12.87 18.48
N GLY A 112 4.14 -13.20 17.83
CA GLY A 112 4.22 -14.22 16.78
C GLY A 112 3.54 -13.88 15.45
N SER A 113 3.07 -12.64 15.20
CA SER A 113 2.50 -12.26 13.90
C SER A 113 2.62 -10.77 13.60
N VAL A 114 2.78 -10.42 12.33
CA VAL A 114 2.71 -9.03 11.87
C VAL A 114 2.05 -8.95 10.51
N ARG A 115 1.28 -7.89 10.29
CA ARG A 115 0.60 -7.58 9.03
C ARG A 115 0.88 -6.13 8.68
N GLY A 116 1.16 -5.83 7.43
CA GLY A 116 1.40 -4.45 6.99
C GLY A 116 1.01 -4.22 5.54
N GLU A 117 0.36 -3.10 5.28
CA GLU A 117 -0.07 -2.68 3.96
C GLU A 117 0.99 -1.74 3.36
N TYR A 118 1.54 -2.12 2.20
CA TYR A 118 2.48 -1.32 1.44
C TYR A 118 1.81 -0.71 0.23
N LEU A 119 2.17 0.53 -0.08
CA LEU A 119 1.84 1.21 -1.32
C LEU A 119 3.11 1.34 -2.18
N LEU A 120 3.04 0.85 -3.41
CA LEU A 120 4.03 1.06 -4.47
C LEU A 120 3.50 2.10 -5.47
N VAL A 121 4.26 3.17 -5.68
CA VAL A 121 4.01 4.24 -6.67
C VAL A 121 5.33 4.57 -7.37
N PRO A 122 5.39 4.67 -8.72
CA PRO A 122 4.29 4.49 -9.66
C PRO A 122 3.86 3.02 -9.84
N VAL A 123 2.88 2.77 -10.72
CA VAL A 123 2.59 1.43 -11.25
C VAL A 123 3.90 0.81 -11.77
N PRO A 124 4.22 -0.45 -11.43
CA PRO A 124 5.43 -1.11 -11.92
C PRO A 124 5.43 -1.23 -13.45
N PRO A 125 6.62 -1.20 -14.09
CA PRO A 125 6.78 -1.52 -15.51
C PRO A 125 6.20 -2.90 -15.87
N ALA A 126 5.67 -3.03 -17.08
CA ALA A 126 5.13 -4.30 -17.55
C ALA A 126 6.26 -5.34 -17.74
N GLY A 127 6.17 -6.46 -17.00
CA GLY A 127 7.17 -7.51 -16.99
C GLY A 127 7.16 -8.28 -15.67
N PRO A 128 8.10 -9.21 -15.42
CA PRO A 128 8.24 -9.84 -14.12
C PRO A 128 8.59 -8.79 -13.04
N ILE A 129 8.03 -8.98 -11.84
CA ILE A 129 8.43 -8.29 -10.61
C ILE A 129 9.09 -9.32 -9.70
N GLU A 130 10.34 -9.08 -9.32
CA GLU A 130 11.08 -9.93 -8.39
C GLU A 130 10.82 -9.46 -6.96
N VAL A 131 10.11 -10.26 -6.17
CA VAL A 131 9.82 -9.97 -4.76
C VAL A 131 10.87 -10.64 -3.89
N ALA A 132 11.88 -9.88 -3.48
CA ALA A 132 12.95 -10.32 -2.59
C ALA A 132 12.53 -10.16 -1.12
N THR A 133 12.69 -11.20 -0.30
CA THR A 133 12.45 -11.13 1.14
C THR A 133 13.50 -11.88 1.94
N THR A 134 13.94 -11.31 3.06
CA THR A 134 14.83 -11.95 4.04
C THR A 134 14.51 -11.48 5.46
N TRP A 135 14.72 -12.36 6.44
CA TRP A 135 14.54 -12.06 7.86
C TRP A 135 15.68 -12.66 8.70
N PRO A 136 16.87 -12.03 8.70
CA PRO A 136 18.09 -12.65 9.23
C PRO A 136 18.01 -13.07 10.70
N GLN A 137 17.29 -12.32 11.54
CA GLN A 137 17.09 -12.64 12.97
C GLN A 137 16.26 -13.91 13.21
N LEU A 138 15.50 -14.37 12.20
CA LEU A 138 14.73 -15.62 12.22
C LEU A 138 15.42 -16.74 11.43
N GLY A 139 16.70 -16.56 11.06
CA GLY A 139 17.44 -17.51 10.22
C GLY A 139 16.96 -17.57 8.77
N MET A 140 16.08 -16.67 8.36
CA MET A 140 15.45 -16.67 7.04
C MET A 140 16.34 -16.00 6.00
N SER A 141 17.08 -16.80 5.23
CA SER A 141 17.89 -16.37 4.09
C SER A 141 17.05 -15.64 3.04
N GLU A 142 17.70 -14.85 2.19
CA GLU A 142 17.03 -14.20 1.07
C GLU A 142 16.39 -15.23 0.12
N GLN A 143 15.13 -14.97 -0.24
CA GLN A 143 14.39 -15.67 -1.28
C GLN A 143 13.76 -14.64 -2.22
N ILE A 144 13.69 -14.99 -3.51
CA ILE A 144 13.11 -14.17 -4.56
C ILE A 144 11.96 -14.98 -5.19
N VAL A 145 10.77 -14.38 -5.24
CA VAL A 145 9.60 -14.98 -5.90
C VAL A 145 9.07 -14.01 -6.95
N THR A 146 8.78 -14.52 -8.15
CA THR A 146 8.34 -13.70 -9.27
C THR A 146 6.82 -13.49 -9.26
N LEU A 147 6.40 -12.24 -9.44
CA LEU A 147 5.01 -11.84 -9.65
C LEU A 147 4.81 -11.36 -11.10
N ASP A 148 3.64 -11.63 -11.67
CA ASP A 148 3.28 -11.10 -13.00
C ASP A 148 2.95 -9.59 -12.92
N GLY A 149 3.96 -8.76 -13.18
CA GLY A 149 3.78 -7.32 -13.30
C GLY A 149 3.03 -6.90 -14.56
N LYS A 150 3.00 -7.71 -15.62
CA LYS A 150 2.19 -7.41 -16.82
C LYS A 150 0.70 -7.47 -16.47
N LEU A 151 0.27 -8.41 -15.65
CA LEU A 151 -1.08 -8.43 -15.07
C LEU A 151 -1.36 -7.09 -14.36
N ILE A 152 -0.51 -6.68 -13.41
CA ILE A 152 -0.66 -5.42 -12.67
C ILE A 152 -0.72 -4.20 -13.59
N SER A 153 0.24 -4.01 -14.52
CA SER A 153 0.26 -2.86 -15.43
C SER A 153 -0.97 -2.84 -16.35
N SER A 154 -1.47 -4.00 -16.78
CA SER A 154 -2.69 -4.10 -17.60
C SER A 154 -3.94 -3.78 -16.79
N THR A 155 -4.03 -4.25 -15.54
CA THR A 155 -5.14 -3.95 -14.63
C THR A 155 -5.20 -2.46 -14.29
N ALA A 156 -4.06 -1.79 -14.12
CA ALA A 156 -3.99 -0.34 -13.89
C ALA A 156 -4.66 0.48 -15.02
N ALA A 157 -4.63 -0.03 -16.27
CA ALA A 157 -5.32 0.57 -17.40
C ALA A 157 -6.85 0.36 -17.40
N THR A 158 -7.38 -0.51 -16.53
CA THR A 158 -8.83 -0.79 -16.38
C THR A 158 -9.47 -0.11 -15.16
N VAL A 159 -8.68 0.50 -14.28
CA VAL A 159 -9.16 1.14 -13.04
C VAL A 159 -10.19 2.23 -13.33
N THR A 160 -11.29 2.23 -12.56
CA THR A 160 -12.41 3.17 -12.69
C THR A 160 -12.16 4.40 -11.82
N GLN A 161 -12.16 5.59 -12.42
CA GLN A 161 -12.31 6.84 -11.69
C GLN A 161 -13.75 7.00 -11.18
N LEU A 162 -13.92 7.33 -9.89
CA LEU A 162 -15.21 7.52 -9.23
C LEU A 162 -15.71 8.97 -9.32
N TRP A 163 -14.80 9.92 -9.18
CA TRP A 163 -15.10 11.36 -9.14
C TRP A 163 -14.16 12.08 -10.10
N GLU A 164 -14.67 13.08 -10.82
CA GLU A 164 -13.81 13.99 -11.58
C GLU A 164 -12.80 14.66 -10.64
N PRO A 165 -11.53 14.87 -11.05
CA PRO A 165 -10.55 15.54 -10.21
C PRO A 165 -11.01 16.97 -9.96
N GLU A 166 -10.82 17.48 -8.76
CA GLU A 166 -11.16 18.87 -8.50
C GLU A 166 -10.27 19.77 -9.38
N PRO A 167 -10.83 20.75 -10.12
CA PRO A 167 -10.02 21.63 -10.96
C PRO A 167 -8.85 22.22 -10.17
N GLN A 168 -7.67 22.29 -10.80
CA GLN A 168 -6.61 23.14 -10.29
C GLN A 168 -7.12 24.58 -10.35
N ALA A 169 -7.31 25.19 -9.18
CA ALA A 169 -7.72 26.57 -9.11
C ALA A 169 -6.69 27.43 -9.85
N GLY A 170 -7.18 28.29 -10.75
CA GLY A 170 -6.43 29.47 -11.16
C GLY A 170 -6.25 30.42 -9.96
N PRO A 171 -5.68 31.63 -10.17
CA PRO A 171 -5.68 32.63 -9.11
C PRO A 171 -7.10 32.81 -8.57
N GLU A 172 -7.27 32.74 -7.24
CA GLU A 172 -8.59 32.78 -6.61
C GLU A 172 -9.38 34.00 -7.09
N PRO A 173 -10.62 33.83 -7.57
CA PRO A 173 -11.58 34.91 -7.50
C PRO A 173 -11.72 35.28 -6.02
N THR A 174 -11.59 36.56 -5.67
CA THR A 174 -11.90 37.02 -4.32
C THR A 174 -13.37 36.76 -4.04
N VAL A 175 -13.67 35.68 -3.31
CA VAL A 175 -15.02 35.33 -2.89
C VAL A 175 -15.27 36.00 -1.54
N ASP A 176 -16.21 36.93 -1.49
CA ASP A 176 -16.64 37.52 -0.23
C ASP A 176 -17.19 36.45 0.71
N ALA A 177 -16.84 36.53 2.00
CA ALA A 177 -16.94 35.43 2.93
C ALA A 177 -18.36 35.20 3.50
N GLU A 178 -19.29 34.68 2.69
CA GLU A 178 -20.50 34.01 3.19
C GLU A 178 -20.28 32.48 3.27
N GLY A 179 -19.77 32.07 4.44
CA GLY A 179 -19.46 30.67 4.77
C GLY A 179 -20.69 29.77 4.86
N THR A 180 -21.20 29.33 3.70
CA THR A 180 -22.32 28.40 3.59
C THR A 180 -21.89 27.00 4.03
N THR A 181 -22.01 26.71 5.33
CA THR A 181 -21.79 25.36 5.86
C THR A 181 -22.98 24.46 5.49
N HIS A 182 -22.82 23.69 4.41
CA HIS A 182 -23.73 22.59 4.08
C HIS A 182 -23.67 21.49 5.15
N ARG A 183 -24.41 21.67 6.24
CA ARG A 183 -24.73 20.58 7.17
C ARG A 183 -25.53 19.51 6.41
N PRO A 184 -25.18 18.22 6.52
CA PRO A 184 -25.99 17.14 5.99
C PRO A 184 -27.40 17.21 6.61
N GLN A 185 -28.35 17.36 5.71
CA GLN A 185 -29.72 17.74 5.94
C GLN A 185 -30.60 16.74 5.12
N TYR A 186 -31.78 16.24 5.55
CA TYR A 186 -32.59 15.23 4.80
C TYR A 186 -34.12 15.55 4.61
N ARG A 187 -35.05 14.65 4.94
CA ARG A 187 -36.46 14.88 5.40
C ARG A 187 -37.04 13.54 5.91
N GLN A 188 -38.14 13.50 6.69
CA GLN A 188 -38.47 12.34 7.56
C GLN A 188 -39.62 11.43 7.09
N GLY A 189 -39.47 10.13 7.35
CA GLY A 189 -40.39 9.04 6.97
C GLY A 189 -39.78 8.07 5.95
N ASP A 190 -39.70 6.78 6.30
CA ASP A 190 -39.23 5.59 5.53
C ASP A 190 -37.74 5.16 5.67
N TRP A 191 -37.51 4.24 6.63
CA TRP A 191 -36.27 3.55 7.05
C TRP A 191 -35.01 4.39 7.34
N PHE A 192 -34.64 5.37 6.50
CA PHE A 192 -33.44 6.23 6.67
C PHE A 192 -33.72 7.74 6.61
N SER A 193 -34.96 8.13 6.39
CA SER A 193 -35.34 9.54 6.24
C SER A 193 -35.44 10.22 7.62
N LEU A 194 -34.80 11.38 7.82
CA LEU A 194 -34.81 12.17 9.08
C LEU A 194 -35.06 13.67 8.82
N ARG A 195 -35.70 14.40 9.74
CA ARG A 195 -36.36 15.69 9.45
C ARG A 195 -35.41 16.80 8.99
N LEU A 196 -35.86 17.56 7.98
CA LEU A 196 -35.55 18.98 7.87
C LEU A 196 -36.81 19.81 7.97
N ASP A 197 -36.77 20.64 8.98
CA ASP A 197 -37.44 21.91 9.02
C ASP A 197 -36.35 22.95 8.65
#